data_AF-A0A139D225-F1
#
_entry.id   AF-A0A139D225-F1
#
_cell.length_a   1.000
_cell.length_b   1.000
_cell.length_c   1.000
_cell.angle_alpha   90.00
_cell.angle_beta   90.00
_cell.angle_gamma   90.00
#
_symmetry.space_group_name_H-M   'P 1'
#
loop_
_entity.id
_entity.type
_entity.pdbx_description
1 polymer ?
#
loop_
_entity_poly.entity_id
_entity_poly.type
_entity_poly.pdbx_seq_one_letter_code
_entity_poly.pdbx_strand_id
1 'polypeptide(L)' 'MEINEFAFVAMDTFLQKNDLEITASEKDAYKMMIQVASGQLSKKELTLWFENNTNSIE' A
#
# COMPACT_ATOMS: atom_id res chain seq x y z
N MET A 1 -10.31 15.42 0.85
CA MET A 1 -9.96 13.99 1.00
C MET A 1 -9.55 13.40 -0.35
N GLU A 2 -8.90 14.19 -1.23
CA GLU A 2 -8.64 13.80 -2.63
C GLU A 2 -7.17 13.37 -2.88
N ILE A 3 -6.25 13.68 -1.97
CA ILE A 3 -4.80 13.40 -2.16
C ILE A 3 -4.49 11.90 -2.03
N ASN A 4 -5.29 11.14 -1.28
CA ASN A 4 -4.98 9.73 -0.96
C ASN A 4 -5.27 8.77 -2.12
N GLU A 5 -6.20 9.08 -3.00
CA GLU A 5 -6.54 8.22 -4.14
C GLU A 5 -5.40 8.16 -5.17
N PHE A 6 -4.77 9.31 -5.47
CA PHE A 6 -3.60 9.36 -6.35
C PHE A 6 -2.41 8.60 -5.77
N ALA A 7 -2.21 8.66 -4.45
CA ALA A 7 -1.16 7.89 -3.78
C ALA A 7 -1.42 6.38 -3.85
N PHE A 8 -2.67 5.96 -3.66
CA PHE A 8 -3.06 4.56 -3.79
C PHE A 8 -2.82 4.04 -5.21
N VAL A 9 -3.32 4.77 -6.22
CA VAL A 9 -3.16 4.39 -7.63
C VAL A 9 -1.69 4.34 -8.02
N ALA A 10 -0.87 5.29 -7.57
CA ALA A 10 0.57 5.29 -7.85
C ALA A 10 1.27 4.09 -7.20
N MET A 11 0.92 3.76 -5.95
CA MET A 11 1.45 2.60 -5.23
C MET A 11 1.06 1.29 -5.90
N ASP A 12 -0.23 1.12 -6.21
CA ASP A 12 -0.75 -0.08 -6.87
C ASP A 12 -0.13 -0.26 -8.27
N THR A 13 -0.04 0.83 -9.04
CA THR A 13 0.66 0.82 -10.34
C THR A 13 2.13 0.43 -10.21
N PHE A 14 2.83 0.94 -9.19
CA PHE A 14 4.23 0.59 -8.95
C PHE A 14 4.39 -0.90 -8.63
N LEU A 15 3.52 -1.46 -7.79
CA LEU A 15 3.56 -2.88 -7.43
C LEU A 15 3.29 -3.76 -8.65
N GLN A 16 2.25 -3.45 -9.42
CA GLN A 16 1.91 -4.21 -10.64
C GLN A 16 3.03 -4.17 -11.69
N LYS A 17 3.78 -3.06 -11.78
CA LYS A 17 4.97 -2.97 -12.66
C LYS A 17 6.14 -3.86 -12.22
N ASN A 18 6.08 -4.38 -11.00
CA ASN A 18 7.06 -5.29 -10.42
C ASN A 18 6.42 -6.67 -10.12
N ASP A 19 5.36 -7.04 -10.85
CA ASP A 19 4.68 -8.34 -10.75
C ASP A 19 4.11 -8.66 -9.35
N LEU A 20 3.77 -7.61 -8.60
CA LEU A 20 3.17 -7.70 -7.27
C LEU A 20 1.75 -7.12 -7.26
N GLU A 21 0.84 -7.78 -6.54
CA GLU A 21 -0.50 -7.26 -6.25
C GLU A 21 -0.73 -7.10 -4.75
N ILE A 22 -1.60 -6.17 -4.36
CA ILE A 22 -2.02 -6.02 -2.97
C ILE A 22 -3.10 -7.06 -2.67
N THR A 23 -2.89 -7.85 -1.62
CA THR A 23 -3.84 -8.88 -1.15
C THR A 23 -4.70 -8.40 0.02
N ALA A 24 -4.36 -7.26 0.63
CA ALA A 24 -5.15 -6.64 1.67
C ALA A 24 -6.51 -6.15 1.12
N SER A 25 -7.52 -6.14 2.00
CA SER A 25 -8.78 -5.49 1.67
C SER A 25 -8.57 -3.99 1.39
N GLU A 26 -9.39 -3.42 0.51
CA GLU A 26 -9.39 -1.97 0.23
C GLU A 26 -9.42 -1.16 1.53
N LYS A 27 -10.28 -1.53 2.49
CA LYS A 27 -10.40 -0.89 3.80
C LYS A 27 -9.08 -0.88 4.58
N ASP A 28 -8.35 -2.00 4.57
CA ASP A 28 -7.09 -2.10 5.33
C ASP A 28 -5.95 -1.40 4.61
N ALA A 29 -5.94 -1.42 3.28
CA ALA A 29 -5.02 -0.61 2.49
C ALA A 29 -5.24 0.91 2.71
N TYR A 30 -6.49 1.36 2.78
CA TYR A 30 -6.81 2.75 3.13
C TYR A 30 -6.35 3.14 4.53
N LYS A 31 -6.55 2.28 5.53
CA LYS A 31 -6.04 2.54 6.89
C LYS A 31 -4.53 2.69 6.88
N MET A 32 -3.82 1.78 6.20
CA MET A 32 -2.37 1.86 6.06
C MET A 32 -1.95 3.18 5.44
N MET A 33 -2.60 3.62 4.35
CA MET A 33 -2.31 4.91 3.71
C MET A 33 -2.53 6.10 4.65
N ILE A 34 -3.60 6.10 5.45
CA ILE A 34 -3.85 7.16 6.44
C ILE A 34 -2.74 7.19 7.49
N GLN A 35 -2.26 6.02 7.95
CA GLN A 35 -1.17 5.91 8.92
C GLN A 35 0.17 6.38 8.33
N VAL A 36 0.43 6.11 7.04
CA VAL A 36 1.60 6.66 6.33
C VAL A 36 1.50 8.18 6.24
N ALA A 37 0.36 8.71 5.79
CA ALA A 37 0.15 10.14 5.62
C ALA A 37 0.21 10.92 6.94
N SER A 38 -0.15 10.29 8.07
CA SER A 38 -0.08 10.89 9.41
C SER A 38 1.28 10.73 10.10
N GLY A 39 2.23 10.02 9.47
CA GLY A 39 3.53 9.70 10.05
C GLY A 39 3.49 8.68 11.19
N GLN A 40 2.35 8.01 11.38
CA GLN A 40 2.18 6.96 12.38
C GLN A 40 2.77 5.61 11.95
N LEU A 41 2.99 5.42 10.64
CA LEU A 41 3.63 4.25 10.07
C LEU A 41 5.03 4.62 9.59
N SER A 42 6.07 4.03 10.20
CA SER A 42 7.45 4.20 9.74
C SER A 42 7.70 3.45 8.43
N LYS A 43 8.79 3.79 7.73
CA LYS A 43 9.22 3.06 6.52
C LYS A 43 9.40 1.55 6.78
N LYS A 44 9.94 1.17 7.95
CA LYS A 44 10.16 -0.24 8.30
C LYS A 44 8.84 -0.99 8.49
N GLU A 45 7.86 -0.35 9.14
CA GLU A 45 6.52 -0.91 9.31
C GLU A 45 5.77 -0.98 7.97
N LEU A 46 5.97 -0.01 7.09
CA LEU A 46 5.43 -0.06 5.73
C LEU A 46 6.01 -1.21 4.91
N THR A 47 7.34 -1.43 4.99
CA THR A 47 7.97 -2.57 4.32
C THR A 47 7.40 -3.90 4.82
N LEU A 48 7.29 -4.07 6.15
CA LEU A 48 6.66 -5.25 6.73
C LEU A 48 5.19 -5.39 6.31
N TRP A 49 4.46 -4.29 6.16
CA TRP A 49 3.10 -4.33 5.67
C TRP A 49 3.05 -4.89 4.25
N PHE A 50 3.90 -4.41 3.34
CA PHE A 50 3.96 -4.93 1.97
C PHE A 50 4.36 -6.40 1.91
N GLU A 51 5.37 -6.83 2.69
CA GLU A 51 5.79 -8.24 2.76
C GLU A 51 4.65 -9.18 3.16
N ASN A 52 3.70 -8.72 3.99
CA ASN A 52 2.57 -9.52 4.45
C ASN A 52 1.30 -9.35 3.61
N ASN A 53 1.21 -8.31 2.79
CA ASN A 53 0.00 -7.91 2.07
C ASN A 53 0.22 -7.73 0.57
N THR A 54 1.29 -8.30 0.03
CA THR A 54 1.51 -8.42 -1.41
C THR A 54 1.89 -9.83 -1.77
N ASN A 55 1.48 -10.26 -2.96
CA ASN A 55 1.84 -11.54 -3.55
C ASN A 55 2.28 -11.34 -4.99
N SER A 56 3.03 -12.33 -5.50
CA SER A 56 3.34 -12.42 -6.93
C SER A 56 2.06 -12.64 -7.73
N ILE A 57 1.96 -12.00 -8.90
CA ILE A 57 0.82 -12.16 -9.83
C ILE A 57 0.89 -13.50 -10.62
N GLU A 58 1.66 -14.50 -10.15
CA GLU A 58 1.82 -15.81 -10.84
C GLU A 58 0.60 -16.73 -10.73
#